data_AF-A0A7C8CFP9-F1
#
_entry.id   AF-A0A7C8CFP9-F1
#
_cell.length_a   1.000
_cell.length_b   1.000
_cell.length_c   1.000
_cell.angle_alpha   90.00
_cell.angle_beta   90.00
_cell.angle_gamma   90.00
#
_symmetry.space_group_name_H-M   'P 1'
#
loop_
_entity.id
_entity.type
_entity.pdbx_description
1 polymer ?
#
loop_
_entity_poly.entity_id
_entity_poly.type
_entity_poly.pdbx_seq_one_letter_code
_entity_poly.pdbx_strand_id
1 'polypeptide(L)'
;MTEMGMVRLAIDFENPGKEWWESGGRDLWQALAEGFDENAVAVDSSIADSWLKQAAMLPGWEGGPEFSPHPICLKAINEDEEV
;
A
#
# COMPACT_ATOMS: atom_id res chain seq x y z
N MET A 1 -11.29 13.99 17.23
CA MET A 1 -11.55 14.31 15.81
C MET A 1 -10.21 14.15 15.14
N THR A 2 -9.83 12.91 14.83
CA THR A 2 -8.50 12.62 14.32
C THR A 2 -8.45 13.07 12.87
N GLU A 3 -7.49 13.93 12.54
CA GLU A 3 -7.13 14.32 11.18
C GLU A 3 -7.00 13.06 10.32
N MET A 4 -7.99 12.85 9.46
CA MET A 4 -7.95 11.81 8.43
C MET A 4 -7.07 12.36 7.31
N GLY A 5 -5.75 12.32 7.54
CA GLY A 5 -4.76 12.72 6.54
C GLY A 5 -4.74 11.75 5.37
N MET A 6 -4.39 12.26 4.19
CA MET A 6 -4.12 11.40 3.04
C MET A 6 -2.80 10.66 3.26
N VAL A 7 -2.78 9.39 2.92
CA VAL A 7 -1.58 8.54 2.95
C VAL A 7 -1.32 7.99 1.57
N ARG A 8 -0.06 7.71 1.28
CA ARG A 8 0.34 7.15 0.00
C ARG A 8 0.69 5.69 0.17
N LEU A 9 -0.14 4.81 -0.38
CA LEU A 9 0.23 3.41 -0.54
C LEU A 9 1.18 3.30 -1.73
N ALA A 10 2.29 2.60 -1.59
CA ALA A 10 3.28 2.42 -2.64
C ALA A 10 3.74 0.97 -2.73
N ILE A 11 3.96 0.49 -3.95
CA ILE A 11 4.62 -0.78 -4.18
C ILE A 11 6.05 -0.68 -3.64
N ASP A 12 6.40 -1.62 -2.77
CA ASP A 12 7.75 -1.75 -2.28
C ASP A 12 8.57 -2.61 -3.25
N PHE A 13 9.55 -1.99 -3.90
CA PHE A 13 10.45 -2.68 -4.82
C PHE A 13 11.54 -3.48 -4.11
N GLU A 14 11.75 -3.24 -2.81
CA GLU A 14 12.67 -4.01 -1.97
C GLU A 14 12.05 -5.33 -1.51
N ASN A 15 10.71 -5.41 -1.49
CA ASN A 15 9.96 -6.65 -1.36
C ASN A 15 9.12 -6.93 -2.61
N PRO A 16 9.66 -7.67 -3.59
CA PRO A 16 8.92 -7.98 -4.81
C PRO A 16 7.68 -8.84 -4.55
N GLY A 17 7.54 -9.46 -3.37
CA GLY A 17 6.30 -10.09 -2.89
C GLY A 17 5.60 -11.00 -3.90
N LYS A 18 6.36 -11.77 -4.67
CA LYS A 18 5.86 -12.47 -5.86
C LYS A 18 4.64 -13.35 -5.56
N GLU A 19 4.68 -14.10 -4.46
CA GLU A 19 3.57 -14.94 -4.01
C GLU A 19 2.29 -14.12 -3.76
N TRP A 20 2.42 -12.94 -3.16
CA TRP A 20 1.31 -12.03 -2.90
C TRP A 20 0.68 -11.50 -4.19
N TRP A 21 1.51 -11.06 -5.14
CA TRP A 21 1.05 -10.61 -6.45
C TRP A 21 0.35 -11.72 -7.24
N GLU A 22 0.89 -12.93 -7.21
CA GLU A 22 0.31 -14.11 -7.90
C GLU A 22 -0.97 -14.63 -7.23
N SER A 23 -1.17 -14.35 -5.94
CA SER A 23 -2.31 -14.83 -5.17
C SER A 23 -3.51 -13.88 -5.13
N GLY A 24 -3.51 -12.84 -5.97
CA GLY A 24 -4.60 -11.86 -6.10
C GLY A 24 -4.27 -10.46 -5.60
N GLY A 25 -3.05 -10.23 -5.11
CA GLY A 25 -2.59 -8.90 -4.70
C GLY A 25 -2.54 -7.92 -5.87
N ARG A 26 -2.29 -8.43 -7.09
CA ARG A 26 -2.33 -7.66 -8.32
C ARG A 26 -3.71 -7.09 -8.60
N ASP A 27 -4.75 -7.92 -8.52
CA ASP A 27 -6.13 -7.49 -8.73
C ASP A 27 -6.57 -6.49 -7.65
N LEU A 28 -6.18 -6.74 -6.39
CA LEU A 28 -6.47 -5.84 -5.28
C LEU A 28 -5.81 -4.46 -5.44
N TRP A 29 -4.55 -4.43 -5.91
CA TRP A 29 -3.83 -3.20 -6.21
C TRP A 29 -4.42 -2.49 -7.42
N GLN A 30 -4.73 -3.20 -8.50
CA GLN A 30 -5.33 -2.62 -9.70
C GLN A 30 -6.70 -2.02 -9.44
N ALA A 31 -7.50 -2.62 -8.56
CA ALA A 31 -8.78 -2.04 -8.13
C ALA A 31 -8.61 -0.73 -7.35
N LEU A 32 -7.49 -0.56 -6.63
CA LEU A 32 -7.16 0.68 -5.92
C LEU A 32 -6.56 1.74 -6.86
N ALA A 33 -5.69 1.32 -7.78
CA ALA A 33 -4.99 2.16 -8.74
C ALA A 33 -5.80 2.41 -10.03
N GLU A 34 -7.08 2.01 -10.08
CA GLU A 34 -7.91 2.18 -11.27
C GLU A 34 -8.00 3.67 -11.64
N GLY A 35 -7.41 4.03 -12.79
CA GLY A 35 -7.30 5.42 -13.25
C GLY A 35 -6.00 6.15 -12.89
N PHE A 36 -5.06 5.48 -12.20
CA PHE A 36 -3.74 6.00 -11.86
C PHE A 36 -2.63 5.09 -12.43
N ASP A 37 -1.77 5.63 -13.30
CA ASP A 37 -0.57 4.95 -13.82
C ASP A 37 0.60 5.03 -12.82
N GLU A 38 0.32 4.83 -11.53
CA GLU A 38 1.28 5.10 -10.48
C GLU A 38 1.64 3.84 -9.69
N ASN A 39 2.94 3.64 -9.46
CA ASN A 39 3.46 2.67 -8.49
C ASN A 39 3.11 3.05 -7.03
N ALA A 40 2.35 4.13 -6.84
CA ALA A 40 1.91 4.62 -5.56
C ALA A 40 0.63 5.45 -5.67
N VAL A 41 -0.39 5.13 -4.87
CA VAL A 41 -1.72 5.75 -4.89
C VAL A 41 -1.94 6.52 -3.58
N ALA A 42 -2.39 7.77 -3.68
CA ALA A 42 -2.79 8.58 -2.54
C ALA A 42 -4.27 8.29 -2.20
N VAL A 43 -4.53 7.86 -0.98
CA VAL A 43 -5.87 7.55 -0.47
C VAL A 43 -6.05 8.07 0.95
N ASP A 44 -7.29 8.17 1.40
CA ASP A 44 -7.57 8.48 2.80
C ASP A 44 -6.98 7.41 3.75
N SER A 45 -6.45 7.84 4.89
CA SER A 45 -5.93 6.94 5.93
C SER A 45 -6.90 5.81 6.33
N SER A 46 -8.21 6.08 6.37
CA SER A 46 -9.24 5.09 6.69
C SER A 46 -9.40 4.03 5.59
N ILE A 47 -9.27 4.46 4.33
CA ILE A 47 -9.30 3.58 3.16
C ILE A 47 -8.03 2.74 3.12
N ALA A 48 -6.87 3.34 3.38
CA ALA A 48 -5.60 2.64 3.42
C ALA A 48 -5.58 1.53 4.49
N ASP A 49 -6.06 1.81 5.70
CA ASP A 49 -6.16 0.81 6.78
C ASP A 49 -7.07 -0.37 6.38
N SER A 50 -8.25 -0.07 5.83
CA SER A 50 -9.17 -1.12 5.36
C SER A 50 -8.56 -1.94 4.21
N TRP A 51 -7.90 -1.28 3.27
CA TRP A 51 -7.25 -1.93 2.14
C TRP A 51 -6.09 -2.82 2.58
N LEU A 52 -5.22 -2.33 3.48
CA LEU A 52 -4.10 -3.09 4.02
C LEU A 52 -4.56 -4.33 4.79
N LYS A 53 -5.68 -4.23 5.52
CA LYS A 53 -6.28 -5.41 6.17
C LYS A 53 -6.70 -6.47 5.16
N GLN A 54 -7.23 -6.08 3.99
CA GLN A 54 -7.55 -7.03 2.93
C GLN A 54 -6.29 -7.58 2.27
N ALA A 55 -5.29 -6.72 2.02
CA ALA A 55 -4.00 -7.13 1.47
C ALA A 55 -3.29 -8.16 2.36
N ALA A 56 -3.34 -7.96 3.68
CA ALA A 56 -2.76 -8.87 4.66
C ALA A 56 -3.44 -10.24 4.76
N MET A 57 -4.64 -10.41 4.18
CA MET A 57 -5.31 -11.71 4.10
C MET A 57 -4.75 -12.59 2.97
N LEU A 58 -4.00 -12.01 2.04
CA LEU A 58 -3.41 -12.74 0.93
C LEU A 58 -2.08 -13.38 1.34
N PRO A 59 -1.78 -14.60 0.86
CA PRO A 59 -0.51 -15.27 1.15
C PRO A 59 0.66 -14.46 0.57
N GLY A 60 1.82 -14.56 1.20
CA GLY A 60 3.02 -13.80 0.80
C GLY A 60 3.08 -12.36 1.30
N TRP A 61 2.07 -11.89 2.05
CA TRP A 61 2.08 -10.53 2.61
C TRP A 61 3.28 -10.28 3.53
N GLU A 62 3.59 -11.17 4.46
CA GLU A 62 4.73 -11.08 5.39
C GLU A 62 5.99 -11.80 4.86
N GLY A 63 6.10 -12.00 3.54
CA GLY A 63 7.19 -12.75 2.93
C GLY A 63 8.51 -11.99 2.76
N GLY A 64 8.58 -10.72 3.18
CA GLY A 64 9.71 -9.83 2.94
C GLY A 64 10.80 -9.82 4.01
N PRO A 65 11.93 -9.11 3.76
CA PRO A 65 12.98 -8.87 4.75
C PRO A 65 12.54 -7.92 5.88
N GLU A 66 13.27 -7.89 7.00
CA GLU A 66 12.93 -7.07 8.18
C GLU A 66 12.78 -5.57 7.90
N PHE A 67 13.48 -5.05 6.89
CA PHE A 67 13.43 -3.65 6.47
C PHE A 67 12.33 -3.36 5.43
N SER A 68 11.73 -4.40 4.84
CA SER A 68 10.62 -4.31 3.89
C SER A 68 9.76 -5.58 4.00
N PRO A 69 9.00 -5.73 5.10
CA PRO A 69 8.31 -6.98 5.40
C PRO A 69 7.15 -7.26 4.44
N HIS A 70 6.61 -6.21 3.80
CA HIS A 70 5.39 -6.27 3.00
C HIS A 70 5.60 -5.77 1.56
N PRO A 71 4.87 -6.30 0.57
CA PRO A 71 4.96 -5.86 -0.81
C PRO A 71 4.46 -4.43 -1.05
N ILE A 72 3.64 -3.90 -0.13
CA ILE A 72 3.10 -2.55 -0.18
C ILE A 72 3.43 -1.83 1.11
N CYS A 73 3.93 -0.61 0.98
CA CYS A 73 4.32 0.23 2.09
C CYS A 73 3.49 1.52 2.14
N LEU A 74 3.21 1.97 3.37
CA LEU A 74 2.62 3.27 3.63
C LEU A 74 3.72 4.33 3.65
N LYS A 75 3.56 5.34 2.82
CA LYS A 75 4.31 6.59 2.89
C LYS A 75 3.39 7.66 3.44
N ALA A 76 3.80 8.30 4.52
CA ALA A 76 3.13 9.51 4.99
C ALA A 76 3.23 10.57 3.88
N ILE A 77 2.10 11.12 3.46
CA ILE A 77 2.10 12.37 2.71
C ILE A 77 2.24 13.41 3.80
N ASN A 78 3.46 13.88 4.04
CA ASN A 78 3.64 14.99 4.95
C ASN A 78 3.03 16.21 4.24
N GLU A 79 1.86 16.65 4.66
CA GLU A 79 1.28 17.93 4.25
C GLU A 79 2.05 19.13 4.85
N ASP A 80 3.10 18.85 5.65
CA ASP A 80 4.04 19.81 6.21
C ASP A 80 5.21 20.07 5.23
N GLU A 81 4.90 20.55 4.03
CA GLU A 81 5.79 21.50 3.35
C GLU A 81 5.20 22.88 3.67
N GLU A 82 5.41 23.35 4.90
CA GLU A 82 5.20 24.76 5.21
C GLU A 82 6.12 25.60 4.29
N VAL A 83 5.47 26.48 3.53
CA VAL A 83 5.99 27.50 2.60
C VAL A 83 7.31 28.19 2.99
#